data_AF-A0A848ESL1-F1
#
_entry.id   AF-A0A848ESL1-F1
#
_cell.length_a   1.000
_cell.length_b   1.000
_cell.length_c   1.000
_cell.angle_alpha   90.00
_cell.angle_beta   90.00
_cell.angle_gamma   90.00
#
_symmetry.space_group_name_H-M   'P 1'
#
loop_
_entity.id
_entity.type
_entity.pdbx_description
1 polymer ?
#
loop_
_entity_poly.entity_id
_entity_poly.type
_entity_poly.pdbx_seq_one_letter_code
_entity_poly.pdbx_strand_id
1 'polypeptide(L)'
;MRKDIMIMSIKIISQEEAEQLLHMEKKIVWNDTLQDTYYLRTPTDFFARFPMRSLDGNNLFLMQISQSPYKQIKIDFHFQENCQYIGLLRVDYHSIHKNPETMNEHVPPIAQKYCGHLIDDSHIHFYVEGYRRLDWAIPLTVSRFPIKDIRMEDPDSLLSALRAFSAHIGLTTKIQTEGRLFL
;
A
#
# COMPACT_ATOMS: atom_id res chain seq x y z
N MET A 1 20.45 12.87 36.14
CA MET A 1 20.72 12.31 34.80
C MET A 1 19.39 12.28 34.05
N ARG A 2 19.10 13.31 33.23
CA ARG A 2 17.87 13.33 32.42
C ARG A 2 18.16 12.48 31.19
N LYS A 3 17.35 11.44 30.96
CA LYS A 3 17.36 10.71 29.69
C LYS A 3 16.74 11.65 28.66
N ASP A 4 17.57 12.23 27.82
CA ASP A 4 17.10 12.91 26.61
C ASP A 4 16.41 11.85 25.75
N ILE A 5 15.07 11.87 25.75
CA ILE A 5 14.27 11.12 24.81
C ILE A 5 14.54 11.77 23.47
N MET A 6 15.40 11.15 22.67
CA MET A 6 15.62 11.53 21.28
C MET A 6 14.29 11.32 20.56
N ILE A 7 13.51 12.40 20.43
CA ILE A 7 12.35 12.44 19.57
C ILE A 7 12.93 12.25 18.16
N MET A 8 12.85 11.02 17.64
CA MET A 8 13.17 10.79 16.24
C MET A 8 12.16 11.60 15.43
N SER A 9 12.62 12.70 14.84
CA SER A 9 11.85 13.46 13.86
C SER A 9 11.47 12.50 12.75
N ILE A 10 10.17 12.22 12.61
CA ILE A 10 9.65 11.42 11.50
C ILE A 10 9.87 12.25 10.23
N LYS A 11 10.53 11.66 9.23
CA LYS A 11 10.72 12.31 7.95
C LYS A 11 9.34 12.46 7.30
N ILE A 12 8.98 13.70 6.98
CA ILE A 12 7.87 14.03 6.10
C ILE A 12 8.53 14.29 4.75
N ILE A 13 8.05 13.60 3.71
CA ILE A 13 8.47 13.82 2.33
C ILE A 13 7.46 14.75 1.67
N SER A 14 7.89 15.45 0.62
CA SER A 14 6.95 16.28 -0.13
C SER A 14 5.92 15.43 -0.85
N GLN A 15 4.76 16.00 -1.17
CA GLN A 15 3.75 15.34 -1.99
C GLN A 15 4.31 14.92 -3.36
N GLU A 16 5.19 15.74 -3.95
CA GLU A 16 5.86 15.45 -5.21
C GLU A 16 6.82 14.26 -5.10
N GLU A 17 7.63 14.21 -4.05
CA GLU A 17 8.53 13.08 -3.77
C GLU A 17 7.74 11.79 -3.55
N ALA A 18 6.63 11.84 -2.82
CA ALA A 18 5.76 10.69 -2.61
C ALA A 18 5.19 10.14 -3.93
N GLU A 19 4.74 11.02 -4.84
CA GLU A 19 4.22 10.64 -6.16
C GLU A 19 5.31 10.02 -7.04
N GLN A 20 6.52 10.59 -7.02
CA GLN A 20 7.69 10.04 -7.74
C GLN A 20 8.04 8.64 -7.23
N LEU A 21 8.13 8.46 -5.91
CA LEU A 21 8.43 7.16 -5.28
C LEU A 21 7.33 6.12 -5.53
N LEU A 22 6.06 6.56 -5.59
CA LEU A 22 4.92 5.69 -5.89
C LEU A 22 5.07 5.05 -7.27
N HIS A 23 5.41 5.85 -8.30
CA HIS A 23 5.45 5.41 -9.69
C HIS A 23 6.83 4.98 -10.21
N MET A 24 7.89 5.21 -9.44
CA MET A 24 9.25 4.76 -9.77
C MET A 24 9.28 3.27 -10.09
N GLU A 25 10.02 2.88 -11.13
CA GLU A 25 10.16 1.46 -11.46
C GLU A 25 10.93 0.70 -10.39
N LYS A 26 10.36 -0.43 -9.95
CA LYS A 26 10.92 -1.28 -8.90
C LYS A 26 10.72 -2.76 -9.21
N LYS A 27 11.51 -3.62 -8.54
CA LYS A 27 11.39 -5.09 -8.58
C LYS A 27 11.41 -5.68 -7.18
N ILE A 28 10.76 -6.82 -7.02
CA ILE A 28 10.87 -7.66 -5.83
C ILE A 28 12.32 -8.14 -5.70
N VAL A 29 12.83 -8.13 -4.47
CA VAL A 29 14.14 -8.64 -4.09
C VAL A 29 13.95 -9.98 -3.37
N TRP A 30 14.66 -11.00 -3.84
CA TRP A 30 14.74 -12.31 -3.18
C TRP A 30 16.20 -12.76 -3.18
N ASN A 31 16.73 -13.12 -2.00
CA ASN A 31 18.15 -13.44 -1.81
C ASN A 31 19.08 -12.40 -2.48
N ASP A 32 18.83 -11.11 -2.19
CA ASP A 32 19.53 -9.94 -2.73
C ASP A 32 19.48 -9.75 -4.26
N THR A 33 18.70 -10.58 -4.96
CA THR A 33 18.56 -10.57 -6.41
C THR A 33 17.21 -9.99 -6.83
N LEU A 34 17.23 -9.09 -7.82
CA LEU A 34 16.01 -8.55 -8.43
C LEU A 34 15.30 -9.64 -9.23
N GLN A 35 14.00 -9.81 -8.99
CA GLN A 35 13.20 -10.86 -9.61
C GLN A 35 12.39 -10.32 -10.79
N ASP A 36 12.43 -11.01 -11.93
CA ASP A 36 11.54 -10.74 -13.06
C ASP A 36 10.15 -11.36 -12.86
N THR A 37 10.10 -12.50 -12.18
CA THR A 37 8.87 -13.22 -11.85
C THR A 37 8.92 -13.64 -10.39
N TYR A 38 7.79 -13.50 -9.69
CA TYR A 38 7.62 -14.01 -8.33
C TYR A 38 6.41 -14.95 -8.28
N TYR A 39 6.62 -16.15 -7.77
CA TYR A 39 5.57 -17.14 -7.57
C TYR A 39 4.99 -17.02 -6.16
N LEU A 40 3.78 -16.49 -6.09
CA LEU A 40 2.99 -16.41 -4.88
C LEU A 40 2.56 -17.82 -4.46
N ARG A 41 3.07 -18.25 -3.31
CA ARG A 41 2.61 -19.46 -2.63
C ARG A 41 1.45 -19.06 -1.71
N THR A 42 0.29 -19.67 -1.91
CA THR A 42 -0.91 -19.39 -1.11
C THR A 42 -0.70 -19.89 0.32
N PRO A 43 -0.62 -19.02 1.34
CA PRO A 43 -0.55 -19.46 2.72
C PRO A 43 -1.96 -19.59 3.31
N THR A 44 -2.11 -20.48 4.30
CA THR A 44 -3.34 -20.70 5.08
C THR A 44 -3.74 -19.51 5.97
N ASP A 45 -2.82 -18.58 6.19
CA ASP A 45 -3.05 -17.25 6.78
C ASP A 45 -2.41 -16.22 5.84
N PHE A 46 -3.20 -15.37 5.18
CA PHE A 46 -2.71 -14.56 4.05
C PHE A 46 -1.91 -13.33 4.50
N PHE A 47 -0.74 -13.58 5.09
CA PHE A 47 0.29 -12.59 5.34
C PHE A 47 1.49 -12.81 4.41
N ALA A 48 1.83 -11.81 3.63
CA ALA A 48 2.98 -11.87 2.73
C ALA A 48 3.70 -10.51 2.68
N ARG A 49 5.03 -10.56 2.59
CA ARG A 49 5.90 -9.38 2.50
C ARG A 49 6.78 -9.51 1.26
N PHE A 50 6.84 -8.44 0.49
CA PHE A 50 7.61 -8.36 -0.73
C PHE A 50 8.58 -7.18 -0.61
N PRO A 51 9.81 -7.44 -0.13
CA PRO A 51 10.89 -6.46 -0.20
C PRO A 51 11.13 -6.11 -1.66
N MET A 52 11.32 -4.83 -1.94
CA MET A 52 11.54 -4.32 -3.29
C MET A 52 12.65 -3.29 -3.30
N ARG A 53 13.25 -3.12 -4.47
CA ARG A 53 14.28 -2.11 -4.72
C ARG A 53 14.02 -1.44 -6.07
N SER A 54 14.24 -0.13 -6.14
CA SER A 54 14.22 0.61 -7.41
C SER A 54 15.28 0.08 -8.36
N LEU A 55 15.08 0.28 -9.67
CA LEU A 55 16.04 -0.20 -10.68
C LEU A 55 17.41 0.49 -10.59
N ASP A 56 17.46 1.74 -10.12
CA ASP A 56 18.71 2.47 -9.86
C ASP A 56 19.41 2.03 -8.56
N GLY A 57 18.77 1.17 -7.75
CA GLY A 57 19.31 0.63 -6.51
C GLY A 57 19.21 1.55 -5.29
N ASN A 58 18.74 2.79 -5.45
CA ASN A 58 18.82 3.83 -4.42
C ASN A 58 17.68 3.79 -3.40
N ASN A 59 16.54 3.20 -3.76
CA ASN A 59 15.33 3.24 -2.95
C ASN A 59 14.87 1.83 -2.58
N LEU A 60 14.55 1.65 -1.30
CA LEU A 60 14.01 0.41 -0.76
C LEU A 60 12.52 0.57 -0.48
N PHE A 61 11.76 -0.47 -0.78
CA PHE A 61 10.32 -0.47 -0.58
C PHE A 61 9.84 -1.79 0.01
N LEU A 62 8.65 -1.75 0.60
CA LEU A 62 7.97 -2.92 1.10
C LEU A 62 6.50 -2.89 0.68
N MET A 63 6.09 -3.92 -0.05
CA MET A 63 4.68 -4.25 -0.22
C MET A 63 4.33 -5.32 0.79
N GLN A 64 3.19 -5.18 1.43
CA GLN A 64 2.68 -6.16 2.38
C GLN A 64 1.22 -6.47 2.05
N ILE A 65 0.87 -7.74 2.15
CA ILE A 65 -0.52 -8.19 2.11
C ILE A 65 -0.83 -8.79 3.46
N SER A 66 -1.99 -8.45 4.02
CA SER A 66 -2.48 -9.06 5.23
C SER A 66 -3.98 -9.30 5.13
N GLN A 67 -4.43 -10.40 5.75
CA GLN A 67 -5.84 -10.69 5.95
C GLN A 67 -6.13 -10.75 7.45
N SER A 68 -7.18 -10.06 7.89
CA SER A 68 -7.62 -10.10 9.28
C SER A 68 -8.53 -11.31 9.55
N PRO A 69 -8.74 -11.69 10.82
CA PRO A 69 -9.73 -12.72 11.19
C PRO A 69 -11.16 -12.42 10.73
N TYR A 70 -11.47 -11.15 10.46
CA TYR A 70 -12.76 -10.69 9.94
C TYR A 70 -12.81 -10.67 8.40
N LYS A 71 -11.86 -11.35 7.72
CA LYS A 71 -11.74 -11.43 6.27
C LYS A 71 -11.49 -10.08 5.56
N GLN A 72 -10.99 -9.09 6.29
CA GLN A 72 -10.56 -7.82 5.69
C GLN A 72 -9.18 -8.01 5.08
N ILE A 73 -8.98 -7.53 3.85
CA ILE A 73 -7.70 -7.62 3.16
C ILE A 73 -7.10 -6.23 3.07
N LYS A 74 -5.80 -6.13 3.35
CA LYS A 74 -5.01 -4.91 3.19
C LYS A 74 -3.82 -5.19 2.31
N ILE A 75 -3.61 -4.31 1.33
CA ILE A 75 -2.40 -4.27 0.51
C ILE A 75 -1.72 -2.93 0.77
N ASP A 76 -0.61 -2.96 1.49
CA ASP A 76 0.15 -1.78 1.88
C ASP A 76 1.40 -1.62 1.01
N PHE A 77 1.76 -0.37 0.70
CA PHE A 77 3.02 -0.03 0.05
C PHE A 77 3.75 1.07 0.81
N HIS A 78 4.99 0.78 1.18
CA HIS A 78 5.85 1.67 1.96
C HIS A 78 7.17 1.93 1.24
N PHE A 79 7.65 3.17 1.34
CA PHE A 79 9.05 3.51 1.14
C PHE A 79 9.82 3.33 2.45
N GLN A 80 11.04 2.81 2.37
CA GLN A 80 11.90 2.50 3.50
C GLN A 80 13.17 3.35 3.44
N GLU A 81 13.33 4.22 4.44
CA GLU A 81 14.50 5.09 4.56
C GLU A 81 14.91 5.24 6.02
N ASN A 82 16.20 5.07 6.33
CA ASN A 82 16.74 5.30 7.68
C ASN A 82 15.93 4.63 8.80
N CYS A 83 15.53 3.37 8.59
CA CYS A 83 14.69 2.58 9.50
C CYS A 83 13.24 3.09 9.69
N GLN A 84 12.79 4.07 8.91
CA GLN A 84 11.40 4.54 8.88
C GLN A 84 10.63 3.87 7.74
N TYR A 85 9.32 3.69 7.97
CA TYR A 85 8.36 3.19 6.98
C TYR A 85 7.40 4.33 6.65
N ILE A 86 7.57 4.90 5.46
CA ILE A 86 6.70 5.95 4.95
C ILE A 86 5.64 5.28 4.07
N GLY A 87 4.40 5.22 4.55
CA GLY A 87 3.30 4.67 3.77
C GLY A 87 2.98 5.56 2.58
N LEU A 88 2.97 5.00 1.38
CA LEU A 88 2.69 5.73 0.13
C LEU A 88 1.30 5.45 -0.40
N LEU A 89 0.86 4.19 -0.30
CA LEU A 89 -0.45 3.74 -0.78
C LEU A 89 -0.92 2.56 0.05
N ARG A 90 -2.23 2.47 0.30
CA ARG A 90 -2.85 1.27 0.86
C ARG A 90 -4.21 1.04 0.22
N VAL A 91 -4.57 -0.19 -0.09
CA VAL A 91 -5.95 -0.56 -0.43
C VAL A 91 -6.49 -1.48 0.65
N ASP A 92 -7.65 -1.10 1.18
CA ASP A 92 -8.40 -1.88 2.17
C ASP A 92 -9.69 -2.39 1.55
N TYR A 93 -9.89 -3.69 1.66
CA TYR A 93 -11.12 -4.36 1.27
C TYR A 93 -11.91 -4.76 2.51
N HIS A 94 -13.22 -4.48 2.49
CA HIS A 94 -14.17 -4.79 3.57
C HIS A 94 -13.78 -4.18 4.93
N SER A 95 -13.12 -3.02 4.94
CA SER A 95 -12.70 -2.33 6.16
C SER A 95 -13.37 -0.97 6.30
N ILE A 96 -13.36 -0.45 7.53
CA ILE A 96 -13.95 0.84 7.88
C ILE A 96 -12.82 1.81 8.21
N HIS A 97 -12.93 3.03 7.71
CA HIS A 97 -11.97 4.09 7.98
C HIS A 97 -12.66 5.44 8.20
N LYS A 98 -12.16 6.23 9.16
CA LYS A 98 -12.61 7.61 9.37
C LYS A 98 -11.51 8.57 8.95
N ASN A 99 -11.81 9.44 7.99
CA ASN A 99 -10.89 10.48 7.57
C ASN A 99 -10.71 11.56 8.65
N PRO A 100 -9.59 12.29 8.65
CA PRO A 100 -9.36 13.41 9.56
C PRO A 100 -10.46 14.47 9.45
N GLU A 101 -10.78 15.10 10.58
CA GLU A 101 -11.78 16.18 10.68
C GLU A 101 -11.30 17.51 10.09
N THR A 102 -9.99 17.63 9.86
CA THR A 102 -9.35 18.82 9.31
C THR A 102 -8.48 18.42 8.11
N MET A 103 -8.45 19.27 7.10
CA MET A 103 -7.66 19.12 5.87
C MET A 103 -6.61 20.22 5.76
N ASN A 104 -5.47 19.92 5.15
CA ASN A 104 -4.46 20.89 4.73
C ASN A 104 -4.49 21.10 3.21
N GLU A 105 -3.62 21.96 2.70
CA GLU A 105 -3.53 22.25 1.26
C GLU A 105 -3.12 21.05 0.37
N HIS A 106 -2.52 20.01 0.93
CA HIS A 106 -2.03 18.85 0.20
C HIS A 106 -3.11 17.77 -0.02
N VAL A 107 -4.28 17.90 0.61
CA VAL A 107 -5.40 16.97 0.41
C VAL A 107 -5.96 17.16 -1.02
N PRO A 108 -5.95 16.11 -1.87
CA PRO A 108 -6.38 16.24 -3.25
C PRO A 108 -7.89 16.53 -3.35
N PRO A 109 -8.36 17.28 -4.37
CA PRO A 109 -9.75 17.72 -4.47
C PRO A 109 -10.80 16.59 -4.36
N ILE A 110 -10.50 15.41 -4.91
CA ILE A 110 -11.40 14.25 -4.82
C ILE A 110 -11.61 13.74 -3.39
N ALA A 111 -10.62 13.96 -2.51
CA ALA A 111 -10.65 13.51 -1.11
C ALA A 111 -11.22 14.56 -0.16
N GLN A 112 -11.16 15.84 -0.52
CA GLN A 112 -11.70 16.94 0.30
C GLN A 112 -13.18 16.74 0.65
N LYS A 113 -13.98 16.18 -0.29
CA LYS A 113 -15.40 15.87 -0.07
C LYS A 113 -15.66 14.75 0.97
N TYR A 114 -14.60 14.09 1.44
CA TYR A 114 -14.65 13.03 2.46
C TYR A 114 -13.96 13.47 3.77
N CYS A 115 -13.67 14.76 3.97
CA CYS A 115 -13.14 15.26 5.24
C CYS A 115 -14.10 14.93 6.40
N GLY A 116 -13.61 14.32 7.47
CA GLY A 116 -14.39 13.88 8.63
C GLY A 116 -15.35 12.71 8.38
N HIS A 117 -15.47 12.22 7.13
CA HIS A 117 -16.42 11.16 6.79
C HIS A 117 -15.95 9.80 7.28
N LEU A 118 -16.92 8.98 7.69
CA LEU A 118 -16.75 7.54 7.88
C LEU A 118 -16.96 6.84 6.54
N ILE A 119 -15.96 6.08 6.10
CA ILE A 119 -15.99 5.24 4.92
C ILE A 119 -16.17 3.81 5.40
N ASP A 120 -17.34 3.25 5.15
CA ASP A 120 -17.74 1.88 5.54
C ASP A 120 -17.89 1.01 4.28
N ASP A 121 -16.82 0.96 3.48
CA ASP A 121 -16.71 0.17 2.25
C ASP A 121 -15.22 0.04 1.88
N SER A 122 -14.89 -0.80 0.91
CA SER A 122 -13.53 -0.92 0.37
C SER A 122 -13.02 0.43 -0.14
N HIS A 123 -11.80 0.80 0.26
CA HIS A 123 -11.25 2.15 0.08
C HIS A 123 -9.75 2.12 -0.18
N ILE A 124 -9.26 3.22 -0.76
CA ILE A 124 -7.84 3.42 -1.04
C ILE A 124 -7.32 4.59 -0.22
N HIS A 125 -6.22 4.37 0.47
CA HIS A 125 -5.44 5.39 1.13
C HIS A 125 -4.26 5.82 0.27
N PHE A 126 -3.86 7.07 0.42
CA PHE A 126 -2.74 7.67 -0.28
C PHE A 126 -1.99 8.63 0.65
N TYR A 127 -0.73 8.88 0.32
CA TYR A 127 0.08 9.84 1.05
C TYR A 127 -0.50 11.25 0.92
N VAL A 128 -0.59 11.94 2.05
CA VAL A 128 -0.87 13.38 2.12
C VAL A 128 0.22 13.99 2.98
N GLU A 129 1.00 14.89 2.38
CA GLU A 129 2.05 15.63 3.06
C GLU A 129 1.52 16.30 4.34
N GLY A 130 2.29 16.19 5.44
CA GLY A 130 1.89 16.66 6.76
C GLY A 130 1.09 15.66 7.61
N TYR A 131 0.55 14.58 7.03
CA TYR A 131 -0.08 13.49 7.78
C TYR A 131 0.88 12.33 8.02
N ARG A 132 0.70 11.60 9.13
CA ARG A 132 1.68 10.61 9.60
C ARG A 132 1.40 9.18 9.13
N ARG A 133 0.16 8.79 8.86
CA ARG A 133 -0.20 7.36 8.73
C ARG A 133 -1.23 7.04 7.66
N LEU A 134 -1.00 7.45 6.40
CA LEU A 134 -1.96 7.20 5.31
C LEU A 134 -3.40 7.49 5.77
N ASP A 135 -3.58 8.59 6.52
CA ASP A 135 -4.81 8.82 7.29
C ASP A 135 -5.98 9.22 6.38
N TRP A 136 -5.70 9.54 5.12
CA TRP A 136 -6.69 9.91 4.13
C TRP A 136 -7.03 8.74 3.23
N ALA A 137 -8.32 8.52 3.01
CA ALA A 137 -8.83 7.57 2.06
C ALA A 137 -10.00 8.13 1.24
N ILE A 138 -10.27 7.49 0.11
CA ILE A 138 -11.50 7.63 -0.66
C ILE A 138 -12.08 6.23 -0.95
N PRO A 139 -13.41 6.09 -1.07
CA PRO A 139 -14.03 4.84 -1.50
C PRO A 139 -13.48 4.36 -2.84
N LEU A 140 -13.29 3.05 -3.00
CA LEU A 140 -12.82 2.48 -4.27
C LEU A 140 -13.80 2.79 -5.40
N THR A 141 -15.10 2.86 -5.12
CA THR A 141 -16.16 3.18 -6.11
C THR A 141 -15.94 4.51 -6.83
N VAL A 142 -15.26 5.49 -6.21
CA VAL A 142 -14.93 6.79 -6.83
C VAL A 142 -13.47 6.92 -7.24
N SER A 143 -12.60 6.01 -6.78
CA SER A 143 -11.21 5.95 -7.19
C SER A 143 -11.06 5.47 -8.64
N ARG A 144 -9.92 5.78 -9.27
CA ARG A 144 -9.53 5.19 -10.58
C ARG A 144 -8.96 3.78 -10.45
N PHE A 145 -8.69 3.30 -9.23
CA PHE A 145 -8.17 1.95 -9.00
C PHE A 145 -9.17 0.89 -9.48
N PRO A 146 -8.80 -0.06 -10.36
CA PRO A 146 -9.78 -0.82 -11.13
C PRO A 146 -10.50 -1.92 -10.32
N ILE A 147 -9.86 -2.49 -9.30
CA ILE A 147 -10.44 -3.60 -8.53
C ILE A 147 -11.16 -3.06 -7.31
N LYS A 148 -12.48 -3.00 -7.39
CA LYS A 148 -13.36 -2.37 -6.39
C LYS A 148 -13.69 -3.26 -5.19
N ASP A 149 -13.51 -4.57 -5.37
CA ASP A 149 -13.90 -5.57 -4.40
C ASP A 149 -13.08 -6.87 -4.58
N ILE A 150 -12.95 -7.68 -3.53
CA ILE A 150 -12.31 -9.01 -3.55
C ILE A 150 -13.29 -10.03 -2.97
N ARG A 151 -13.58 -11.08 -3.74
CA ARG A 151 -14.48 -12.16 -3.31
C ARG A 151 -13.62 -13.30 -2.76
N MET A 152 -13.89 -13.73 -1.53
CA MET A 152 -13.06 -14.74 -0.86
C MET A 152 -13.14 -16.10 -1.55
N GLU A 153 -14.29 -16.41 -2.15
CA GLU A 153 -14.55 -17.62 -2.93
C GLU A 153 -13.93 -17.60 -4.33
N ASP A 154 -13.45 -16.44 -4.79
CA ASP A 154 -12.78 -16.27 -6.08
C ASP A 154 -11.31 -15.89 -5.87
N PRO A 155 -10.41 -16.87 -5.90
CA PRO A 155 -9.04 -16.62 -5.55
C PRO A 155 -8.28 -15.89 -6.68
N ASP A 156 -8.85 -15.80 -7.89
CA ASP A 156 -8.35 -14.92 -8.96
C ASP A 156 -8.64 -13.43 -8.68
N SER A 157 -9.62 -13.12 -7.83
CA SER A 157 -9.96 -11.73 -7.48
C SER A 157 -8.83 -11.05 -6.70
N LEU A 158 -8.19 -11.77 -5.76
CA LEU A 158 -7.02 -11.28 -5.03
C LEU A 158 -5.82 -11.12 -5.96
N LEU A 159 -5.55 -12.09 -6.83
CA LEU A 159 -4.46 -11.98 -7.81
C LEU A 159 -4.66 -10.77 -8.74
N SER A 160 -5.90 -10.51 -9.14
CA SER A 160 -6.26 -9.35 -9.95
C SER A 160 -6.03 -8.04 -9.20
N ALA A 161 -6.39 -7.96 -7.92
CA ALA A 161 -6.08 -6.83 -7.05
C ALA A 161 -4.58 -6.59 -6.93
N LEU A 162 -3.80 -7.66 -6.71
CA LEU A 162 -2.34 -7.57 -6.62
C LEU A 162 -1.69 -7.10 -7.92
N ARG A 163 -2.18 -7.57 -9.08
CA ARG A 163 -1.68 -7.10 -10.38
C ARG A 163 -2.01 -5.63 -10.63
N ALA A 164 -3.23 -5.21 -10.32
CA ALA A 164 -3.65 -3.82 -10.42
C ALA A 164 -2.84 -2.91 -9.50
N PHE A 165 -2.62 -3.35 -8.26
CA PHE A 165 -1.79 -2.66 -7.28
C PHE A 165 -0.34 -2.57 -7.74
N SER A 166 0.25 -3.68 -8.20
CA SER A 166 1.62 -3.74 -8.73
C SER A 166 1.83 -2.75 -9.89
N ALA A 167 0.89 -2.72 -10.85
CA ALA A 167 0.95 -1.78 -11.96
C ALA A 167 0.86 -0.32 -11.47
N HIS A 168 0.02 -0.03 -10.48
CA HIS A 168 -0.14 1.32 -9.94
C HIS A 168 1.14 1.82 -9.24
N ILE A 169 1.85 0.92 -8.56
CA ILE A 169 3.10 1.25 -7.84
C ILE A 169 4.36 1.08 -8.69
N GLY A 170 4.28 0.94 -10.01
CA GLY A 170 5.48 0.78 -10.86
C GLY A 170 6.28 -0.52 -10.60
N LEU A 171 5.65 -1.56 -10.06
CA LEU A 171 6.30 -2.86 -9.88
C LEU A 171 6.37 -3.61 -11.22
N THR A 172 7.59 -3.90 -11.68
CA THR A 172 7.84 -4.59 -12.95
C THR A 172 7.99 -6.11 -12.81
N THR A 173 8.14 -6.62 -11.58
CA THR A 173 8.12 -8.07 -11.31
C THR A 173 6.74 -8.64 -11.60
N LYS A 174 6.67 -9.71 -12.39
CA LYS A 174 5.42 -10.42 -12.69
C LYS A 174 5.04 -11.33 -11.53
N ILE A 175 3.90 -11.07 -10.91
CA ILE A 175 3.34 -11.96 -9.87
C ILE A 175 2.50 -13.06 -10.54
N GLN A 176 2.87 -14.30 -10.26
CA GLN A 176 2.22 -15.53 -10.73
C GLN A 176 1.89 -16.42 -9.53
N THR A 177 1.06 -17.44 -9.72
CA THR A 177 0.78 -18.46 -8.69
C THR A 177 1.35 -19.81 -9.12
N GLU A 178 1.87 -20.58 -8.16
CA GLU A 178 2.18 -22.00 -8.38
C GLU A 178 0.87 -22.80 -8.22
N GLY A 179 0.30 -23.27 -9.34
CA GLY A 179 -0.93 -24.09 -9.33
C GLY A 179 -2.25 -23.29 -9.19
N ARG A 180 -3.38 -24.02 -9.07
CA ARG A 180 -4.70 -23.43 -8.84
C ARG A 180 -4.70 -22.79 -7.45
N LEU A 181 -5.02 -21.51 -7.44
CA LEU A 181 -5.37 -20.72 -6.27
C LEU A 181 -6.55 -21.40 -5.56
N PHE A 182 -6.34 -21.90 -4.35
CA PHE A 182 -7.40 -22.37 -3.45
C PHE A 182 -7.35 -21.46 -2.23
N LEU A 183 -8.36 -20.60 -2.06
CA LEU A 183 -8.63 -19.86 -0.83
C LEU A 183 -9.65 -20.64 0.01
#